data_AF-A0A945PBU3-F1
#
_entry.id   AF-A0A945PBU3-F1
#
_cell.length_a   1.000
_cell.length_b   1.000
_cell.length_c   1.000
_cell.angle_alpha   90.00
_cell.angle_beta   90.00
_cell.angle_gamma   90.00
#
_symmetry.space_group_name_H-M   'P 1'
#
loop_
_entity.id
_entity.type
_entity.pdbx_description
1 polymer ?
#
loop_
_entity_poly.entity_id
_entity_poly.type
_entity_poly.pdbx_seq_one_letter_code
_entity_poly.pdbx_strand_id
1 'polypeptide(L)'
;MNRLLQIFPFFLLLLQLPPAFAQIGDLAQIKEQRRHLNVVSDELMSARVRFLAQADSIDSQVDSLRLIDPESSDLLQARITSHQLVVRLETIDIALDTVRAHSDSLDEDLRDAYDWQISRLLGMLTDAFDEGLYQQLTLFQEERQELGLRVLRSPLRDFSGDDARLSLGDDDGPMELQMKIQLAQDQVSHYQEQHDRIQEWLVRLDRDVVLAADMWQVAQQFDRLRQRNQQMMREFTTPGSGSIPKPVPASDDYDDLETPPPVRVVLLQITQLKARQQELEEIGAVWQERLGVFHRRLQELLDPPLTTP
;
A
#
# COMPACT_ATOMS: atom_id res chain seq x y z
N MET A 1 -18.67 -28.31 27.63
CA MET A 1 -19.51 -28.60 26.45
C MET A 1 -20.15 -27.29 25.99
N ASN A 2 -20.27 -27.07 24.68
CA ASN A 2 -20.84 -25.88 24.01
C ASN A 2 -19.95 -24.64 23.81
N ARG A 3 -18.74 -24.80 23.23
CA ARG A 3 -18.11 -23.72 22.42
C ARG A 3 -17.77 -24.14 20.97
N LEU A 4 -17.93 -25.43 20.64
CA LEU A 4 -17.66 -25.98 19.30
C LEU A 4 -18.82 -25.80 18.30
N LEU A 5 -19.98 -25.32 18.75
CA LEU A 5 -21.15 -25.06 17.90
C LEU A 5 -21.23 -23.61 17.38
N GLN A 6 -20.25 -22.76 17.70
CA GLN A 6 -20.24 -21.34 17.28
C GLN A 6 -19.43 -21.05 16.01
N ILE A 7 -18.70 -22.03 15.45
CA ILE A 7 -17.93 -21.81 14.22
C ILE A 7 -18.82 -21.97 12.97
N PHE A 8 -19.85 -22.83 13.04
CA PHE A 8 -20.78 -23.08 11.94
C PHE A 8 -21.70 -21.89 11.57
N PRO A 9 -22.24 -21.07 12.51
CA PRO A 9 -22.98 -19.87 12.15
C PRO A 9 -22.07 -18.72 11.63
N PHE A 10 -20.75 -18.79 11.83
CA PHE A 10 -19.81 -17.77 11.37
C PHE A 10 -19.52 -17.88 9.87
N PHE A 11 -19.50 -19.11 9.34
CA PHE A 11 -19.37 -19.39 7.90
C PHE A 11 -20.57 -18.86 7.10
N LEU A 12 -21.76 -18.84 7.70
CA LEU A 12 -22.98 -18.27 7.10
C LEU A 12 -23.03 -16.73 7.17
N LEU A 13 -22.29 -16.11 8.10
CA LEU A 13 -22.20 -14.66 8.24
C LEU A 13 -21.21 -14.04 7.24
N LEU A 14 -20.17 -14.78 6.85
CA LEU A 14 -19.24 -14.41 5.77
C LEU A 14 -19.90 -14.46 4.37
N LEU A 15 -20.98 -15.23 4.21
CA LEU A 15 -21.74 -15.33 2.95
C LEU A 15 -22.83 -14.25 2.77
N GLN A 16 -23.07 -13.38 3.77
CA GLN A 16 -24.13 -12.37 3.75
C GLN A 16 -23.65 -10.93 3.60
N LEU A 17 -22.40 -10.71 3.18
CA LEU A 17 -22.03 -9.37 2.72
C LEU A 17 -22.58 -9.19 1.30
N PRO A 18 -23.48 -8.21 1.07
CA PRO A 18 -23.98 -7.95 -0.27
C PRO A 18 -22.78 -7.66 -1.19
N PRO A 19 -22.89 -7.90 -2.51
CA PRO A 19 -22.02 -7.26 -3.48
C PRO A 19 -22.40 -5.77 -3.48
N ALA A 20 -22.00 -5.06 -2.42
CA ALA A 20 -21.99 -3.63 -2.42
C ALA A 20 -20.87 -3.27 -3.36
N PHE A 21 -21.24 -2.94 -4.60
CA PHE A 21 -20.48 -1.99 -5.40
C PHE A 21 -20.03 -0.90 -4.43
N ALA A 22 -18.74 -0.90 -4.11
CA ALA A 22 -18.15 0.06 -3.20
C ALA A 22 -18.46 1.43 -3.76
N GLN A 23 -19.45 2.10 -3.17
CA GLN A 23 -19.59 3.53 -3.32
C GLN A 23 -18.28 4.09 -2.77
N ILE A 24 -17.50 4.67 -3.67
CA ILE A 24 -16.45 5.67 -3.41
C ILE A 24 -16.90 6.48 -2.18
N GLY A 25 -16.40 6.16 -0.98
CA GLY A 25 -17.08 6.69 0.20
C GLY A 25 -16.59 6.34 1.60
N ASP A 26 -16.20 5.11 1.92
CA ASP A 26 -15.97 4.77 3.34
C ASP A 26 -14.65 4.04 3.61
N LEU A 27 -13.54 4.79 3.50
CA LEU A 27 -12.20 4.36 3.93
C LEU A 27 -12.21 3.82 5.37
N ALA A 28 -13.05 4.40 6.25
CA ALA A 28 -13.14 3.97 7.64
C ALA A 28 -13.79 2.59 7.76
N GLN A 29 -14.83 2.33 6.97
CA GLN A 29 -15.45 1.01 6.90
C GLN A 29 -14.47 -0.07 6.40
N ILE A 30 -13.72 0.20 5.33
CA ILE A 30 -12.75 -0.77 4.79
C ILE A 30 -11.61 -1.02 5.80
N LYS A 31 -11.11 0.04 6.46
CA LYS A 31 -10.13 -0.10 7.56
C LYS A 31 -10.65 -0.95 8.71
N GLU A 32 -11.92 -0.79 9.08
CA GLU A 32 -12.53 -1.56 10.16
C GLU A 32 -12.70 -3.04 9.78
N GLN A 33 -13.14 -3.32 8.56
CA GLN A 33 -13.23 -4.68 8.03
C GLN A 33 -11.86 -5.38 8.02
N ARG A 34 -10.80 -4.68 7.62
CA ARG A 34 -9.42 -5.20 7.65
C ARG A 34 -8.96 -5.53 9.07
N ARG A 35 -9.25 -4.65 10.04
CA ARG A 35 -8.93 -4.91 11.46
C ARG A 35 -9.65 -6.15 11.97
N HIS A 36 -10.93 -6.29 11.65
CA HIS A 36 -11.71 -7.47 12.05
C HIS A 36 -11.12 -8.75 11.44
N LEU A 37 -10.73 -8.74 10.15
CA LEU A 37 -10.09 -9.90 9.54
C LEU A 37 -8.75 -10.26 10.17
N ASN A 38 -7.95 -9.28 10.57
CA ASN A 38 -6.70 -9.55 11.28
C ASN A 38 -6.95 -10.27 12.61
N VAL A 39 -7.96 -9.84 13.38
CA VAL A 39 -8.36 -10.52 14.62
C VAL A 39 -8.80 -11.96 14.35
N VAL A 40 -9.64 -12.17 13.33
CA VAL A 40 -10.10 -13.52 12.94
C VAL A 40 -8.94 -14.40 12.49
N SER A 41 -8.00 -13.85 11.70
CA SER A 41 -6.79 -14.55 11.28
C SER A 41 -5.95 -15.00 12.48
N ASP A 42 -5.73 -14.11 13.45
CA ASP A 42 -4.96 -14.42 14.67
C ASP A 42 -5.64 -15.51 15.50
N GLU A 43 -6.96 -15.48 15.63
CA GLU A 43 -7.73 -16.51 16.30
C GLU A 43 -7.62 -17.88 15.60
N LEU A 44 -7.71 -17.90 14.27
CA LEU A 44 -7.56 -19.10 13.46
C LEU A 44 -6.13 -19.65 13.55
N MET A 45 -5.11 -18.81 13.49
CA MET A 45 -3.71 -19.20 13.66
C MET A 45 -3.45 -19.78 15.06
N SER A 46 -4.01 -19.16 16.09
CA SER A 46 -3.96 -19.69 17.46
C SER A 46 -4.68 -21.04 17.59
N ALA A 47 -5.81 -21.23 16.92
CA ALA A 47 -6.49 -22.52 16.86
C ALA A 47 -5.65 -23.58 16.14
N ARG A 48 -5.03 -23.22 15.01
CA ARG A 48 -4.15 -24.10 14.22
C ARG A 48 -2.98 -24.61 15.06
N VAL A 49 -2.26 -23.71 15.75
CA VAL A 49 -1.13 -24.08 16.62
C VAL A 49 -1.57 -25.05 17.72
N ARG A 50 -2.73 -24.80 18.34
CA ARG A 50 -3.27 -25.70 19.37
C ARG A 50 -3.61 -27.09 18.82
N PHE A 51 -4.19 -27.17 17.62
CA PHE A 51 -4.52 -28.46 17.02
C PHE A 51 -3.29 -29.23 16.53
N LEU A 52 -2.25 -28.53 16.05
CA LEU A 52 -0.95 -29.17 15.73
C LEU A 52 -0.32 -29.78 16.98
N ALA A 53 -0.28 -29.04 18.10
CA ALA A 53 0.23 -29.59 19.36
C ALA A 53 -0.60 -30.80 19.86
N GLN A 54 -1.92 -30.78 19.64
CA GLN A 54 -2.78 -31.91 19.97
C GLN A 54 -2.53 -33.12 19.05
N ALA A 55 -2.29 -32.89 17.76
CA ALA A 55 -1.95 -33.93 16.80
C ALA A 55 -0.63 -34.64 17.19
N ASP A 56 0.42 -33.88 17.49
CA ASP A 56 1.71 -34.43 17.96
C ASP A 56 1.56 -35.28 19.23
N SER A 57 0.70 -34.83 20.16
CA SER A 57 0.41 -35.58 21.39
C SER A 57 -0.35 -36.88 21.11
N ILE A 58 -1.26 -36.89 20.14
CA ILE A 58 -2.02 -38.11 19.80
C ILE A 58 -1.18 -39.07 18.97
N ASP A 59 -0.32 -38.57 18.09
CA ASP A 59 0.59 -39.42 17.32
C ASP A 59 1.57 -40.14 18.25
N SER A 60 2.12 -39.45 19.25
CA SER A 60 2.97 -40.10 20.26
C SER A 60 2.21 -41.12 21.11
N GLN A 61 0.92 -40.87 21.42
CA GLN A 61 0.04 -41.83 22.08
C GLN A 61 -0.25 -43.05 21.18
N VAL A 62 -0.51 -42.84 19.89
CA VAL A 62 -0.75 -43.90 18.90
C VAL A 62 0.47 -44.79 18.77
N ASP A 63 1.67 -44.23 18.66
CA ASP A 63 2.91 -45.00 18.56
C ASP A 63 3.20 -45.79 19.84
N SER A 64 2.95 -45.19 21.00
CA SER A 64 3.06 -45.89 22.28
C SER A 64 2.09 -47.07 22.39
N LEU A 65 0.82 -46.86 22.04
CA LEU A 65 -0.22 -47.90 22.11
C LEU A 65 0.02 -49.02 21.09
N ARG A 66 0.52 -48.70 19.90
CA ARG A 66 0.91 -49.71 18.88
C ARG A 66 1.96 -50.69 19.39
N LEU A 67 2.90 -50.21 20.20
CA LEU A 67 3.98 -51.04 20.77
C LEU A 67 3.50 -51.93 21.92
N ILE A 68 2.47 -51.49 22.65
CA ILE A 68 1.96 -52.18 23.85
C ILE A 68 0.91 -53.22 23.47
N ASP A 69 -0.12 -52.81 22.72
CA ASP A 69 -1.22 -53.69 22.31
C ASP A 69 -1.81 -53.22 20.96
N PRO A 70 -1.48 -53.92 19.84
CA PRO A 70 -1.87 -53.51 18.50
C PRO A 70 -3.37 -53.63 18.21
N GLU A 71 -4.14 -54.34 19.03
CA GLU A 71 -5.60 -54.53 18.86
C GLU A 71 -6.42 -53.80 19.93
N SER A 72 -5.78 -52.97 20.76
CA SER A 72 -6.46 -52.26 21.84
C SER A 72 -7.55 -51.31 21.32
N SER A 73 -8.69 -51.27 22.05
CA SER A 73 -9.76 -50.30 21.81
C SER A 73 -9.27 -48.86 21.95
N ASP A 74 -8.27 -48.62 22.82
CA ASP A 74 -7.69 -47.31 23.04
C ASP A 74 -6.87 -46.84 21.82
N LEU A 75 -6.20 -47.75 21.11
CA LEU A 75 -5.52 -47.44 19.85
C LEU A 75 -6.51 -47.05 18.76
N LEU A 76 -7.64 -47.77 18.65
CA LEU A 76 -8.70 -47.42 17.70
C LEU A 76 -9.27 -46.03 18.00
N GLN A 77 -9.53 -45.73 19.28
CA GLN A 77 -10.01 -44.43 19.71
C GLN A 77 -9.00 -43.31 19.41
N ALA A 78 -7.71 -43.54 19.69
CA ALA A 78 -6.64 -42.59 19.39
C ALA A 78 -6.52 -42.30 17.88
N ARG A 79 -6.65 -43.33 17.03
CA ARG A 79 -6.68 -43.16 15.56
C ARG A 79 -7.89 -42.39 15.07
N ILE A 80 -9.08 -42.66 15.64
CA ILE A 80 -10.30 -41.90 15.32
C ILE A 80 -10.11 -40.42 15.69
N THR A 81 -9.54 -40.15 16.86
CA THR A 81 -9.26 -38.77 17.28
C THR A 81 -8.20 -38.07 16.42
N SER A 82 -7.16 -38.79 16.00
CA SER A 82 -6.14 -38.29 15.06
C SER A 82 -6.80 -37.90 13.73
N HIS A 83 -7.61 -38.77 13.15
CA HIS A 83 -8.32 -38.49 11.90
C HIS A 83 -9.27 -37.27 12.03
N GLN A 84 -10.01 -37.17 13.14
CA GLN A 84 -10.86 -36.01 13.40
C GLN A 84 -10.07 -34.70 13.52
N LEU A 85 -8.84 -34.74 14.02
CA LEU A 85 -7.97 -33.56 14.10
C LEU A 85 -7.43 -33.15 12.73
N VAL A 86 -7.06 -34.11 11.89
CA VAL A 86 -6.64 -33.82 10.50
C VAL A 86 -7.74 -33.07 9.75
N VAL A 87 -8.98 -33.55 9.83
CA VAL A 87 -10.13 -32.87 9.19
C VAL A 87 -10.35 -31.46 9.74
N ARG A 88 -10.15 -31.25 11.05
CA ARG A 88 -10.26 -29.91 11.68
C ARG A 88 -9.14 -28.97 11.26
N LEU A 89 -7.91 -29.48 11.14
CA LEU A 89 -6.77 -28.72 10.66
C LEU A 89 -6.99 -28.28 9.21
N GLU A 90 -7.43 -29.19 8.34
CA GLU A 90 -7.79 -28.87 6.95
C GLU A 90 -8.88 -27.79 6.88
N THR A 91 -9.91 -27.87 7.73
CA THR A 91 -10.97 -26.85 7.79
C THR A 91 -10.42 -25.48 8.19
N ILE A 92 -9.45 -25.44 9.12
CA ILE A 92 -8.80 -24.18 9.53
C ILE A 92 -7.89 -23.64 8.44
N ASP A 93 -7.15 -24.51 7.75
CA ASP A 93 -6.29 -24.10 6.64
C ASP A 93 -7.13 -23.48 5.51
N ILE A 94 -8.26 -24.10 5.15
CA ILE A 94 -9.23 -23.52 4.19
C ILE A 94 -9.77 -22.16 4.70
N ALA A 95 -10.12 -22.06 5.99
CA ALA A 95 -10.60 -20.80 6.56
C ALA A 95 -9.51 -19.71 6.52
N LEU A 96 -8.27 -20.03 6.84
CA LEU A 96 -7.13 -19.11 6.74
C LEU A 96 -6.90 -18.65 5.29
N ASP A 97 -7.00 -19.56 4.32
CA ASP A 97 -6.90 -19.21 2.89
C ASP A 97 -8.04 -18.26 2.47
N THR A 98 -9.26 -18.48 2.96
CA THR A 98 -10.39 -17.59 2.67
C THR A 98 -10.22 -16.20 3.29
N VAL A 99 -9.74 -16.12 4.54
CA VAL A 99 -9.45 -14.85 5.23
C VAL A 99 -8.32 -14.12 4.51
N ARG A 100 -7.30 -14.83 4.05
CA ARG A 100 -6.21 -14.26 3.27
C ARG A 100 -6.71 -13.69 1.94
N ALA A 101 -7.51 -14.44 1.19
CA ALA A 101 -8.09 -13.95 -0.06
C ALA A 101 -8.96 -12.71 0.14
N HIS A 102 -9.74 -12.66 1.23
CA HIS A 102 -10.55 -11.48 1.55
C HIS A 102 -9.68 -10.30 2.02
N SER A 103 -8.61 -10.55 2.77
CA SER A 103 -7.63 -9.52 3.14
C SER A 103 -6.94 -8.93 1.90
N ASP A 104 -6.53 -9.77 0.95
CA ASP A 104 -5.92 -9.32 -0.32
C ASP A 104 -6.90 -8.42 -1.11
N SER A 105 -8.19 -8.78 -1.13
CA SER A 105 -9.26 -7.96 -1.73
C SER A 105 -9.48 -6.63 -1.01
N LEU A 106 -9.47 -6.60 0.33
CA LEU A 106 -9.61 -5.35 1.08
C LEU A 106 -8.39 -4.44 0.91
N ASP A 107 -7.19 -5.02 0.82
CA ASP A 107 -5.98 -4.26 0.54
C ASP A 107 -6.06 -3.60 -0.85
N GLU A 108 -6.66 -4.28 -1.83
CA GLU A 108 -6.96 -3.70 -3.16
C GLU A 108 -7.98 -2.55 -3.08
N ASP A 109 -9.10 -2.76 -2.38
CA ASP A 109 -10.11 -1.71 -2.18
C ASP A 109 -9.55 -0.49 -1.43
N LEU A 110 -8.66 -0.71 -0.45
CA LEU A 110 -7.97 0.38 0.26
C LEU A 110 -7.04 1.16 -0.65
N ARG A 111 -6.30 0.49 -1.53
CA ARG A 111 -5.42 1.16 -2.50
C ARG A 111 -6.22 2.09 -3.39
N ASP A 112 -7.30 1.59 -4.00
CA ASP A 112 -8.16 2.38 -4.88
C ASP A 112 -8.80 3.56 -4.12
N ALA A 113 -9.21 3.35 -2.87
CA ALA A 113 -9.74 4.41 -2.01
C ALA A 113 -8.68 5.50 -1.72
N TYR A 114 -7.44 5.13 -1.40
CA TYR A 114 -6.36 6.09 -1.19
C TYR A 114 -5.98 6.82 -2.47
N ASP A 115 -5.89 6.14 -3.61
CA ASP A 115 -5.53 6.77 -4.89
C ASP A 115 -6.55 7.84 -5.28
N TRP A 116 -7.83 7.58 -5.01
CA TRP A 116 -8.88 8.58 -5.15
C TRP A 116 -8.71 9.77 -4.20
N GLN A 117 -8.43 9.53 -2.90
CA GLN A 117 -8.22 10.62 -1.93
C GLN A 117 -6.97 11.45 -2.25
N ILE A 118 -5.87 10.81 -2.62
CA ILE A 118 -4.61 11.43 -3.03
C ILE A 118 -4.86 12.32 -4.25
N SER A 119 -5.52 11.79 -5.29
CA SER A 119 -5.86 12.56 -6.50
C SER A 119 -6.74 13.77 -6.18
N ARG A 120 -7.74 13.58 -5.32
CA ARG A 120 -8.62 14.66 -4.86
C ARG A 120 -7.87 15.73 -4.08
N LEU A 121 -7.02 15.35 -3.12
CA LEU A 121 -6.23 16.28 -2.31
C LEU A 121 -5.22 17.03 -3.16
N LEU A 122 -4.54 16.36 -4.09
CA LEU A 122 -3.66 17.00 -5.08
C LEU A 122 -4.41 18.06 -5.90
N GLY A 123 -5.62 17.75 -6.36
CA GLY A 123 -6.47 18.71 -7.07
C GLY A 123 -6.77 19.95 -6.21
N MET A 124 -7.25 19.74 -4.98
CA MET A 124 -7.59 20.85 -4.05
C MET A 124 -6.36 21.70 -3.71
N LEU A 125 -5.21 21.06 -3.45
CA LEU A 125 -3.96 21.73 -3.11
C LEU A 125 -3.32 22.48 -4.28
N THR A 126 -3.61 22.07 -5.52
CA THR A 126 -3.17 22.78 -6.73
C THR A 126 -3.93 24.10 -6.89
N ASP A 127 -5.22 24.13 -6.52
CA ASP A 127 -6.05 25.33 -6.57
C ASP A 127 -5.79 26.30 -5.41
N ALA A 128 -5.68 25.76 -4.19
CA ALA A 128 -5.37 26.52 -2.99
C ALA A 128 -4.56 25.66 -2.01
N PHE A 129 -3.33 26.09 -1.73
CA PHE A 129 -2.49 25.38 -0.77
C PHE A 129 -3.02 25.57 0.65
N ASP A 130 -3.27 24.45 1.32
CA ASP A 130 -3.69 24.35 2.72
C ASP A 130 -2.76 23.37 3.44
N GLU A 131 -2.16 23.82 4.54
CA GLU A 131 -1.19 23.05 5.33
C GLU A 131 -1.81 21.75 5.90
N GLY A 132 -3.06 21.81 6.34
CA GLY A 132 -3.77 20.66 6.90
C GLY A 132 -4.12 19.62 5.82
N LEU A 133 -4.55 20.07 4.64
CA LEU A 133 -4.76 19.19 3.49
C LEU A 133 -3.44 18.57 3.00
N TYR A 134 -2.34 19.31 3.07
CA TYR A 134 -1.01 18.79 2.72
C TYR A 134 -0.56 17.70 3.70
N GLN A 135 -0.71 17.90 5.02
CA GLN A 135 -0.42 16.88 6.02
C GLN A 135 -1.28 15.63 5.84
N GLN A 136 -2.55 15.80 5.49
CA GLN A 136 -3.45 14.69 5.19
C GLN A 136 -3.00 13.93 3.93
N LEU A 137 -2.56 14.65 2.89
CA LEU A 137 -2.03 14.05 1.67
C LEU A 137 -0.78 13.22 1.96
N THR A 138 0.17 13.74 2.75
CA THR A 138 1.38 12.99 3.11
C THR A 138 1.06 11.71 3.86
N LEU A 139 0.11 11.77 4.81
CA LEU A 139 -0.33 10.60 5.55
C LEU A 139 -0.98 9.55 4.63
N PHE A 140 -1.84 9.96 3.70
CA PHE A 140 -2.43 9.02 2.74
C PHE A 140 -1.40 8.45 1.77
N GLN A 141 -0.40 9.21 1.35
CA GLN A 141 0.70 8.68 0.54
C GLN A 141 1.52 7.63 1.30
N GLU A 142 1.80 7.86 2.58
CA GLU A 142 2.50 6.89 3.44
C GLU A 142 1.66 5.62 3.65
N GLU A 143 0.39 5.75 4.06
CA GLU A 143 -0.51 4.60 4.24
C GLU A 143 -0.70 3.80 2.94
N ARG A 144 -0.74 4.49 1.79
CA ARG A 144 -0.83 3.86 0.47
C ARG A 144 0.46 3.16 0.07
N GLN A 145 1.62 3.68 0.46
CA GLN A 145 2.91 3.03 0.25
C GLN A 145 3.06 1.78 1.14
N GLU A 146 2.56 1.81 2.37
CA GLU A 146 2.58 0.65 3.29
C GLU A 146 1.77 -0.54 2.78
N LEU A 147 0.68 -0.30 2.05
CA LEU A 147 -0.07 -1.36 1.38
C LEU A 147 0.77 -2.07 0.29
N GLY A 148 1.89 -1.48 -0.13
CA GLY A 148 2.77 -2.01 -1.14
C GLY A 148 2.13 -2.02 -2.54
N LEU A 149 2.85 -2.64 -3.48
CA LEU A 149 2.45 -2.65 -4.87
C LEU A 149 1.30 -3.63 -5.14
N ARG A 150 0.39 -3.20 -6.00
CA ARG A 150 -0.64 -4.06 -6.59
C ARG A 150 -0.01 -5.03 -7.58
N VAL A 151 0.62 -6.08 -7.09
CA VAL A 151 0.92 -7.26 -7.92
C VAL A 151 -0.31 -8.16 -7.86
N LEU A 152 -1.30 -7.83 -8.69
CA LEU A 152 -2.57 -8.54 -8.77
C LEU A 152 -2.34 -10.05 -8.90
N ARG A 153 -2.86 -10.84 -7.95
CA ARG A 153 -3.07 -12.29 -8.12
C ARG A 153 -4.30 -12.63 -8.98
N SER A 154 -4.86 -11.67 -9.71
CA SER A 154 -6.04 -11.85 -10.56
C SER A 154 -5.79 -11.29 -11.97
N PRO A 155 -6.16 -12.01 -13.04
CA PRO A 155 -5.80 -11.64 -14.39
C PRO A 155 -6.53 -10.35 -14.79
N LEU A 156 -5.75 -9.30 -15.05
CA LEU A 156 -5.87 -8.54 -16.30
C LEU A 156 -7.27 -7.96 -16.58
N ARG A 157 -7.87 -7.18 -15.67
CA ARG A 157 -9.16 -6.54 -15.96
C ARG A 157 -9.12 -5.07 -16.34
N ASP A 158 -8.10 -4.31 -15.95
CA ASP A 158 -8.06 -2.86 -16.25
C ASP A 158 -6.80 -2.35 -16.98
N PHE A 159 -5.96 -3.25 -17.51
CA PHE A 159 -5.26 -3.00 -18.78
C PHE A 159 -6.20 -3.29 -19.97
N SER A 160 -7.47 -2.87 -19.85
CA SER A 160 -8.56 -3.05 -20.82
C SER A 160 -8.44 -2.10 -22.01
N GLY A 161 -7.22 -1.99 -22.53
CA GLY A 161 -6.89 -1.37 -23.79
C GLY A 161 -6.03 -2.31 -24.61
N ASP A 162 -6.52 -3.52 -24.91
CA ASP A 162 -6.09 -4.35 -26.04
C ASP A 162 -4.57 -4.42 -26.29
N ASP A 163 -3.76 -4.43 -25.22
CA ASP A 163 -2.30 -4.42 -25.38
C ASP A 163 -1.85 -5.87 -25.52
N ALA A 164 -2.10 -6.44 -26.70
CA ALA A 164 -1.78 -7.82 -27.09
C ALA A 164 -0.30 -8.22 -26.84
N ARG A 165 0.54 -7.24 -26.52
CA ARG A 165 1.94 -7.37 -26.08
C ARG A 165 2.09 -8.00 -24.69
N LEU A 166 1.06 -7.94 -23.85
CA LEU A 166 1.06 -8.43 -22.45
C LEU A 166 0.30 -9.75 -22.27
N SER A 167 -0.43 -10.20 -23.28
CA SER A 167 -1.17 -11.46 -23.27
C SER A 167 -0.34 -12.59 -23.87
N LEU A 168 -0.35 -13.75 -23.20
CA LEU A 168 0.01 -15.01 -23.84
C LEU A 168 -1.04 -15.34 -24.90
N GLY A 169 -0.61 -15.57 -26.13
CA GLY A 169 -1.44 -16.19 -27.16
C GLY A 169 -1.36 -17.71 -27.03
N ASP A 170 -2.46 -18.42 -27.30
CA ASP A 170 -2.47 -19.89 -27.30
C ASP A 170 -1.52 -20.49 -28.34
N ASP A 171 -1.21 -19.73 -29.40
CA ASP A 171 -0.30 -20.09 -30.48
C ASP A 171 1.14 -19.54 -30.31
N ASP A 172 1.46 -18.88 -29.18
CA ASP A 172 2.77 -18.23 -28.99
C ASP A 172 3.91 -19.26 -29.07
N GLY A 173 4.65 -19.23 -30.19
CA GLY A 173 5.82 -20.07 -30.38
C GLY A 173 7.03 -19.61 -29.54
N PRO A 174 8.09 -20.42 -29.44
CA PRO A 174 9.28 -20.07 -28.65
C PRO A 174 9.95 -18.76 -29.11
N MET A 175 9.90 -18.45 -30.41
CA MET A 175 10.42 -17.20 -30.97
C MET A 175 9.58 -15.97 -30.55
N GLU A 176 8.26 -16.11 -30.54
CA GLU A 176 7.34 -15.03 -30.16
C GLU A 176 7.44 -14.75 -28.66
N LEU A 177 7.59 -15.80 -27.84
CA LEU A 177 7.87 -15.66 -26.41
C LEU A 177 9.22 -14.99 -26.15
N GLN A 178 10.28 -15.33 -26.89
CA GLN A 178 11.57 -14.62 -26.78
C GLN A 178 11.44 -13.14 -27.13
N MET A 179 10.69 -12.79 -28.18
CA MET A 179 10.44 -11.40 -28.55
C MET A 179 9.63 -10.65 -27.47
N LYS A 180 8.59 -11.29 -26.90
CA LYS A 180 7.81 -10.72 -25.78
C LYS A 180 8.66 -10.56 -24.51
N ILE A 181 9.55 -11.50 -24.23
CA ILE A 181 10.52 -11.40 -23.12
C ILE A 181 11.44 -10.20 -23.31
N GLN A 182 12.03 -10.04 -24.49
CA GLN A 182 12.91 -8.91 -24.77
C GLN A 182 12.17 -7.57 -24.61
N LEU A 183 10.96 -7.48 -25.19
CA LEU A 183 10.13 -6.29 -25.04
C LEU A 183 9.83 -5.98 -23.57
N ALA A 184 9.45 -7.00 -22.79
CA ALA A 184 9.17 -6.84 -21.37
C ALA A 184 10.41 -6.39 -20.59
N GLN A 185 11.60 -6.94 -20.89
CA GLN A 185 12.87 -6.51 -20.29
C GLN A 185 13.20 -5.05 -20.60
N ASP A 186 12.99 -4.63 -21.85
CA ASP A 186 13.21 -3.25 -22.28
C ASP A 186 12.26 -2.30 -21.54
N GLN A 187 10.99 -2.69 -21.37
CA GLN A 187 10.00 -1.89 -20.61
C GLN A 187 10.34 -1.82 -19.12
N VAL A 188 10.72 -2.93 -18.49
CA VAL A 188 11.17 -2.93 -17.08
C VAL A 188 12.35 -1.98 -16.90
N SER A 189 13.34 -2.06 -17.79
CA SER A 189 14.52 -1.18 -17.75
C SER A 189 14.12 0.29 -17.94
N HIS A 190 13.20 0.57 -18.89
CA HIS A 190 12.69 1.91 -19.14
C HIS A 190 12.01 2.53 -17.91
N TYR A 191 11.14 1.78 -17.24
CA TYR A 191 10.44 2.26 -16.05
C TYR A 191 11.37 2.41 -14.84
N GLN A 192 12.37 1.54 -14.70
CA GLN A 192 13.43 1.68 -13.70
C GLN A 192 14.25 2.96 -13.92
N GLU A 193 14.66 3.26 -15.15
CA GLU A 193 15.36 4.51 -15.45
C GLU A 193 14.50 5.75 -15.17
N GLN A 194 13.21 5.69 -15.49
CA GLN A 194 12.30 6.81 -15.15
C GLN A 194 12.17 6.98 -13.64
N HIS A 195 12.08 5.88 -12.90
CA HIS A 195 12.03 5.90 -11.44
C HIS A 195 13.29 6.53 -10.83
N ASP A 196 14.48 6.09 -11.27
CA ASP A 196 15.75 6.65 -10.82
C ASP A 196 15.85 8.15 -11.10
N ARG A 197 15.38 8.61 -12.28
CA ARG A 197 15.34 10.04 -12.61
C ARG A 197 14.41 10.83 -11.70
N ILE A 198 13.23 10.30 -11.39
CA ILE A 198 12.31 10.94 -10.44
C ILE A 198 12.94 11.00 -9.05
N GLN A 199 13.61 9.93 -8.63
CA GLN A 199 14.30 9.89 -7.34
C GLN A 199 15.41 10.94 -7.25
N GLU A 200 16.23 11.09 -8.30
CA GLU A 200 17.21 12.17 -8.38
C GLU A 200 16.57 13.56 -8.31
N TRP A 201 15.41 13.75 -8.94
CA TRP A 201 14.67 15.01 -8.91
C TRP A 201 14.09 15.31 -7.54
N LEU A 202 13.53 14.31 -6.85
CA LEU A 202 13.04 14.44 -5.48
C LEU A 202 14.15 14.90 -4.54
N VAL A 203 15.34 14.28 -4.60
CA VAL A 203 16.50 14.68 -3.80
C VAL A 203 16.93 16.13 -4.07
N ARG A 204 16.77 16.62 -5.30
CA ARG A 204 17.06 18.02 -5.64
C ARG A 204 15.98 18.96 -5.08
N LEU A 205 14.71 18.62 -5.26
CA LEU A 205 13.60 19.43 -4.77
C LEU A 205 13.59 19.54 -3.23
N ASP A 206 13.98 18.49 -2.52
CA ASP A 206 14.15 18.55 -1.05
C ASP A 206 15.20 19.59 -0.64
N ARG A 207 16.26 19.76 -1.44
CA ARG A 207 17.25 20.83 -1.21
C ARG A 207 16.68 22.20 -1.58
N ASP A 208 15.89 22.26 -2.65
CA ASP A 208 15.24 23.50 -3.09
C ASP A 208 14.21 24.00 -2.07
N VAL A 209 13.56 23.11 -1.30
CA VAL A 209 12.69 23.48 -0.17
C VAL A 209 13.48 24.29 0.87
N VAL A 210 14.65 23.77 1.28
CA VAL A 210 15.51 24.45 2.27
C VAL A 210 15.99 25.79 1.71
N LEU A 211 16.46 25.80 0.48
CA LEU A 211 16.93 27.02 -0.19
C LEU A 211 15.80 28.07 -0.33
N ALA A 212 14.60 27.64 -0.70
CA ALA A 212 13.44 28.52 -0.83
C ALA A 212 13.03 29.13 0.51
N ALA A 213 13.11 28.36 1.60
CA ALA A 213 12.86 28.86 2.95
C ALA A 213 13.90 29.91 3.36
N ASP A 214 15.20 29.65 3.13
CA ASP A 214 16.28 30.58 3.44
C ASP A 214 16.17 31.88 2.61
N MET A 215 15.91 31.76 1.31
CA MET A 215 15.72 32.90 0.42
C MET A 215 14.51 33.75 0.84
N TRP A 216 13.43 33.11 1.27
CA TRP A 216 12.25 33.80 1.78
C TRP A 216 12.56 34.60 3.05
N GLN A 217 13.30 34.03 4.00
CA GLN A 217 13.74 34.75 5.21
C GLN A 217 14.57 35.99 4.86
N VAL A 218 15.50 35.87 3.91
CA VAL A 218 16.30 37.00 3.43
C VAL A 218 15.42 38.07 2.79
N ALA A 219 14.46 37.69 1.94
CA ALA A 219 13.51 38.62 1.33
C ALA A 219 12.70 39.39 2.38
N GLN A 220 12.19 38.70 3.40
CA GLN A 220 11.49 39.33 4.53
C GLN A 220 12.37 40.34 5.27
N GLN A 221 13.65 40.03 5.48
CA GLN A 221 14.59 40.98 6.11
C GLN A 221 14.80 42.23 5.25
N PHE A 222 14.94 42.07 3.93
CA PHE A 222 15.05 43.21 3.01
C PHE A 222 13.79 44.08 2.99
N ASP A 223 12.61 43.48 3.02
CA ASP A 223 11.36 44.23 3.06
C ASP A 223 11.20 45.00 4.37
N ARG A 224 11.58 44.41 5.52
CA ARG A 224 11.63 45.13 6.81
C ARG A 224 12.58 46.32 6.76
N LEU A 225 13.78 46.15 6.20
CA LEU A 225 14.75 47.23 6.03
C LEU A 225 14.22 48.34 5.12
N ARG A 226 13.56 47.96 4.02
CA ARG A 226 12.93 48.89 3.07
C ARG A 226 11.82 49.69 3.73
N GLN A 227 10.93 49.04 4.48
CA GLN A 227 9.85 49.69 5.23
C GLN A 227 10.42 50.67 6.26
N ARG A 228 11.44 50.27 7.03
CA ARG A 228 12.13 51.15 7.98
C ARG A 228 12.76 52.36 7.30
N ASN A 229 13.42 52.17 6.16
CA ASN A 229 14.00 53.27 5.38
C ASN A 229 12.92 54.22 4.84
N GLN A 230 11.80 53.69 4.35
CA GLN A 230 10.66 54.51 3.92
C GLN A 230 10.03 55.30 5.08
N GLN A 231 9.97 54.71 6.27
CA GLN A 231 9.48 55.38 7.47
C GLN A 231 10.41 56.53 7.88
N MET A 232 11.72 56.29 7.96
CA MET A 232 12.70 57.37 8.24
C MET A 232 12.58 58.51 7.23
N MET A 233 12.47 58.20 5.93
CA MET A 233 12.30 59.23 4.90
C MET A 233 10.99 60.04 5.05
N ARG A 234 9.90 59.41 5.51
CA ARG A 234 8.64 60.12 5.83
C ARG A 234 8.82 61.05 7.03
N GLU A 235 9.50 60.60 8.08
CA GLU A 235 9.79 61.42 9.27
C GLU A 235 10.64 62.66 8.93
N PHE A 236 11.56 62.55 7.97
CA PHE A 236 12.37 63.69 7.49
C PHE A 236 11.60 64.67 6.58
N THR A 237 10.54 64.22 5.89
CA THR A 237 9.82 65.03 4.89
C THR A 237 8.56 65.73 5.42
N THR A 238 8.11 65.42 6.64
CA THR A 238 7.06 66.16 7.36
C THR A 238 7.65 67.11 8.40
N PRO A 239 7.80 68.42 8.12
CA PRO A 239 8.24 69.38 9.12
C PRO A 239 7.05 69.75 10.01
N GLY A 240 7.07 69.28 11.26
CA GLY A 240 6.23 69.82 12.33
C GLY A 240 5.11 68.90 12.82
N SER A 241 5.46 67.91 13.63
CA SER A 241 4.64 67.57 14.81
C SER A 241 5.54 66.86 15.81
N GLY A 242 5.84 67.54 16.91
CA GLY A 242 6.56 66.98 18.05
C GLY A 242 5.70 65.97 18.82
N SER A 243 5.28 64.89 18.17
CA SER A 243 4.65 63.76 18.86
C SER A 243 5.73 62.73 19.20
N ILE A 244 6.01 62.64 20.50
CA ILE A 244 6.64 61.55 21.26
C ILE A 244 6.83 60.27 20.44
N PRO A 245 8.04 59.66 20.41
CA PRO A 245 8.25 58.40 19.72
C PRO A 245 7.32 57.37 20.32
N LYS A 246 6.24 57.03 19.60
CA LYS A 246 5.44 55.87 19.95
C LYS A 246 6.38 54.69 19.70
N PRO A 247 6.73 53.90 20.72
CA PRO A 247 7.56 52.73 20.50
C PRO A 247 6.83 51.92 19.43
N VAL A 248 7.50 51.72 18.30
CA VAL A 248 7.13 50.68 17.35
C VAL A 248 7.01 49.44 18.24
N PRO A 249 5.80 48.86 18.42
CA PRO A 249 5.74 47.59 19.10
C PRO A 249 6.71 46.69 18.32
N ALA A 250 7.67 46.12 19.03
CA ALA A 250 8.28 44.89 18.58
C ALA A 250 7.12 43.89 18.52
N SER A 251 6.36 43.94 17.43
CA SER A 251 5.56 42.81 17.02
C SER A 251 6.58 41.77 16.61
N ASP A 252 7.10 41.06 17.62
CA ASP A 252 7.38 39.64 17.54
C ASP A 252 6.05 38.90 17.28
N ASP A 253 5.27 39.35 16.30
CA ASP A 253 4.20 38.59 15.69
C ASP A 253 4.90 37.62 14.75
N TYR A 254 5.36 36.53 15.35
CA TYR A 254 5.50 35.24 14.70
C TYR A 254 4.11 34.62 14.44
N ASP A 255 3.14 35.44 14.00
CA ASP A 255 1.90 35.02 13.33
C ASP A 255 2.18 35.25 11.83
N ASP A 256 2.30 34.28 10.93
CA ASP A 256 1.66 32.98 10.88
C ASP A 256 2.67 31.83 10.72
N LEU A 257 2.34 30.69 11.34
CA LEU A 257 2.84 29.34 11.08
C LEU A 257 2.58 28.84 9.64
N GLU A 258 2.34 29.73 8.68
CA GLU A 258 2.05 29.37 7.30
C GLU A 258 3.36 29.12 6.53
N THR A 259 3.44 27.95 5.88
CA THR A 259 4.54 27.62 4.99
C THR A 259 4.75 28.74 3.96
N PRO A 260 5.99 29.19 3.69
CA PRO A 260 6.24 30.25 2.74
C PRO A 260 5.70 29.94 1.34
N PRO A 261 5.08 30.89 0.61
CA PRO A 261 4.60 30.67 -0.76
C PRO A 261 5.61 29.99 -1.72
N PRO A 262 6.92 30.36 -1.74
CA PRO A 262 7.87 29.65 -2.60
C PRO A 262 8.10 28.20 -2.18
N VAL A 263 8.00 27.88 -0.89
CA VAL A 263 8.12 26.51 -0.37
C VAL A 263 6.89 25.67 -0.76
N ARG A 264 5.68 26.26 -0.70
CA ARG A 264 4.42 25.58 -1.10
C ARG A 264 4.51 25.00 -2.51
N VAL A 265 5.05 25.76 -3.46
CA VAL A 265 5.19 25.33 -4.86
C VAL A 265 6.09 24.10 -4.97
N VAL A 266 7.21 24.09 -4.25
CA VAL A 266 8.17 22.96 -4.28
C VAL A 266 7.59 21.73 -3.61
N LEU A 267 6.88 21.89 -2.49
CA LEU A 267 6.21 20.77 -1.79
C LEU A 267 5.13 20.12 -2.67
N LEU A 268 4.35 20.91 -3.41
CA LEU A 268 3.37 20.36 -4.35
C LEU A 268 4.05 19.54 -5.45
N GLN A 269 5.15 20.04 -6.03
CA GLN A 269 5.92 19.30 -7.03
C GLN A 269 6.46 17.98 -6.47
N ILE A 270 6.97 17.97 -5.24
CA ILE A 270 7.41 16.75 -4.55
C ILE A 270 6.25 15.75 -4.46
N THR A 271 5.06 16.18 -4.01
CA THR A 271 3.91 15.26 -3.87
C THR A 271 3.41 14.70 -5.18
N GLN A 272 3.42 15.49 -6.27
CA GLN A 272 3.07 15.04 -7.61
C GLN A 272 4.07 14.01 -8.13
N LEU A 273 5.37 14.27 -7.92
CA LEU A 273 6.43 13.33 -8.31
C LEU A 273 6.38 12.03 -7.51
N LYS A 274 6.05 12.07 -6.22
CA LYS A 274 5.83 10.86 -5.41
C LYS A 274 4.66 10.02 -5.93
N ALA A 275 3.52 10.65 -6.24
CA ALA A 275 2.40 9.95 -6.84
C ALA A 275 2.77 9.30 -8.19
N ARG A 276 3.52 10.03 -9.03
CA ARG A 276 4.02 9.49 -10.30
C ARG A 276 5.02 8.36 -10.11
N GLN A 277 5.90 8.45 -9.12
CA GLN A 277 6.86 7.40 -8.78
C GLN A 277 6.13 6.10 -8.43
N GLN A 278 5.11 6.19 -7.59
CA GLN A 278 4.30 5.04 -7.19
C GLN A 278 3.59 4.38 -8.39
N GLU A 279 3.03 5.18 -9.30
CA GLU A 279 2.43 4.66 -10.54
C GLU A 279 3.45 3.90 -11.40
N LEU A 280 4.68 4.42 -11.53
CA LEU A 280 5.74 3.76 -12.29
C LEU A 280 6.20 2.45 -11.65
N GLU A 281 6.25 2.38 -10.33
CA GLU A 281 6.58 1.14 -9.61
C GLU A 281 5.52 0.07 -9.85
N GLU A 282 4.23 0.44 -9.85
CA GLU A 282 3.13 -0.48 -10.13
C GLU A 282 3.15 -1.00 -11.56
N ILE A 283 3.35 -0.11 -12.53
CA ILE A 283 3.50 -0.50 -13.94
C ILE A 283 4.72 -1.41 -14.12
N GLY A 284 5.86 -1.07 -13.51
CA GLY A 284 7.08 -1.87 -13.54
C GLY A 284 6.89 -3.26 -12.95
N ALA A 285 6.15 -3.38 -11.84
CA ALA A 285 5.85 -4.65 -11.20
C ALA A 285 4.98 -5.56 -12.07
N VAL A 286 3.99 -5.01 -12.78
CA VAL A 286 3.18 -5.75 -13.76
C VAL A 286 4.07 -6.31 -14.87
N TRP A 287 4.97 -5.51 -15.42
CA TRP A 287 5.91 -5.97 -16.45
C TRP A 287 6.85 -7.07 -15.95
N GLN A 288 7.32 -6.98 -14.70
CA GLN A 288 8.16 -8.02 -14.09
C GLN A 288 7.40 -9.34 -13.89
N GLU A 289 6.15 -9.29 -13.44
CA GLU A 289 5.31 -10.48 -13.32
C GLU A 289 5.12 -11.16 -14.68
N ARG A 290 4.79 -10.37 -15.71
CA ARG A 290 4.58 -10.84 -17.08
C ARG A 290 5.83 -11.46 -17.67
N LEU A 291 6.97 -10.84 -17.44
CA LEU A 291 8.28 -11.39 -17.77
C LEU A 291 8.45 -12.77 -17.13
N GLY A 292 8.14 -12.94 -15.85
CA GLY A 292 8.19 -14.24 -15.17
C GLY A 292 7.26 -15.29 -15.79
N VAL A 293 6.04 -14.90 -16.18
CA VAL A 293 5.07 -15.77 -16.87
C VAL A 293 5.59 -16.21 -18.24
N PHE A 294 6.14 -15.30 -19.04
CA PHE A 294 6.70 -15.62 -20.35
C PHE A 294 7.91 -16.57 -20.25
N HIS A 295 8.81 -16.33 -19.29
CA HIS A 295 9.94 -17.23 -19.05
C HIS A 295 9.47 -18.64 -18.65
N ARG A 296 8.48 -18.73 -17.76
CA ARG A 296 7.90 -20.02 -17.36
C ARG A 296 7.31 -20.76 -18.57
N ARG A 297 6.54 -20.07 -19.40
CA ARG A 297 5.94 -20.68 -20.60
C ARG A 297 6.97 -21.12 -21.63
N LEU A 298 8.02 -20.32 -21.85
CA LEU A 298 9.14 -20.70 -22.70
C LEU A 298 9.84 -21.96 -22.17
N GLN A 299 10.04 -22.03 -20.85
CA GLN A 299 10.65 -23.19 -20.20
C GLN A 299 9.79 -24.45 -20.33
N GLU A 300 8.46 -24.35 -20.17
CA GLU A 300 7.53 -25.47 -20.41
C GLU A 300 7.56 -26.00 -21.86
N LEU A 301 7.80 -25.12 -22.85
CA LEU A 301 7.90 -25.51 -24.26
C LEU A 301 9.25 -26.14 -24.61
N LEU A 302 10.34 -25.71 -23.94
CA LEU A 302 11.68 -26.24 -24.15
C LEU A 302 11.93 -27.54 -23.39
N ASP A 303 11.36 -27.67 -22.19
CA ASP A 303 11.40 -28.87 -21.33
C ASP A 303 9.97 -29.38 -21.09
N PRO A 304 9.31 -30.01 -22.07
CA PRO A 304 7.97 -30.54 -21.87
C PRO A 304 8.01 -31.58 -20.74
N PRO A 305 7.05 -31.56 -19.80
CA PRO A 305 7.00 -32.54 -18.73
C PRO A 305 6.99 -33.94 -19.36
N LEU A 306 7.92 -34.78 -18.93
CA LEU A 306 7.97 -36.20 -19.29
C LEU A 306 6.59 -36.80 -18.98
N THR A 307 5.76 -36.94 -20.01
CA THR A 307 4.52 -37.71 -19.92
C THR A 307 4.92 -39.13 -19.59
N THR A 308 4.80 -39.51 -18.32
CA THR A 308 4.92 -40.90 -17.89
C THR A 308 3.82 -41.72 -18.59
N PRO A 309 4.17 -42.82 -19.28
CA PRO A 309 3.23 -43.65 -20.03
C PRO A 309 2.22 -44.38 -19.14
#